data_AF-A0A954BXU3-F1
#
_entry.id   AF-A0A954BXU3-F1
#
_cell.length_a   1.000
_cell.length_b   1.000
_cell.length_c   1.000
_cell.angle_alpha   90.00
_cell.angle_beta   90.00
_cell.angle_gamma   90.00
#
_symmetry.space_group_name_H-M   'P 1'
#
loop_
_entity.id
_entity.type
_entity.pdbx_description
1 polymer ?
#
loop_
_entity_poly.entity_id
_entity_poly.type
_entity_poly.pdbx_seq_one_letter_code
_entity_poly.pdbx_strand_id
1 'polypeptide(L)'
;MQSWPRVLIGAAAAACLTAAVDWRISPLVFGLALLTFSTLARRKRLWFVGDVESEFSIVARRREEALRALKDLEDDKLAGKLPADEFDRLRPSYLQTAKELTAQLDKINERRVAARRRIDEDLARSKAQE
;
A
#
# COMPACT_ATOMS: atom_id res chain seq x y z
N MET A 1 16.78 20.64 3.93
CA MET A 1 17.59 19.72 4.76
C MET A 1 18.24 20.53 5.89
N GLN A 2 17.70 20.53 7.13
CA GLN A 2 18.34 21.26 8.25
C GLN A 2 17.75 20.90 9.65
N SER A 3 17.46 19.62 9.92
CA SER A 3 16.96 19.18 11.24
C SER A 3 18.07 18.67 12.17
N TRP A 4 19.23 18.31 11.64
CA TRP A 4 20.37 17.78 12.40
C TRP A 4 20.87 18.68 13.54
N PRO A 5 21.07 20.00 13.35
CA PRO A 5 21.54 20.85 14.45
C PRO A 5 20.49 20.95 15.58
N ARG A 6 19.19 20.91 15.28
CA ARG A 6 18.12 20.91 16.30
C ARG A 6 18.06 19.61 17.08
N VAL A 7 18.32 18.48 16.41
CA VAL A 7 18.42 17.16 17.07
C VAL A 7 19.63 17.11 18.00
N LEU A 8 20.78 17.65 17.57
CA LEU A 8 21.99 17.72 18.39
C LEU A 8 21.82 18.63 19.62
N ILE A 9 21.16 19.78 19.46
CA ILE A 9 20.84 20.69 20.58
C ILE A 9 19.85 20.02 21.55
N GLY A 10 18.84 19.30 21.04
CA GLY A 10 17.89 18.57 21.88
C GLY A 10 18.55 17.42 22.65
N ALA A 11 19.47 16.69 22.02
CA ALA A 11 20.22 15.61 22.67
C ALA A 11 21.20 16.13 23.74
N ALA A 12 21.88 17.24 23.47
CA ALA A 12 22.78 17.88 24.43
C ALA A 12 22.02 18.44 25.65
N ALA A 13 20.85 19.05 25.43
CA ALA A 13 20.00 19.55 26.51
C ALA A 13 19.46 18.42 27.40
N ALA A 14 19.07 17.28 26.80
CA ALA A 14 18.64 16.11 27.55
C ALA A 14 19.78 15.50 28.39
N ALA A 15 20.99 15.42 27.83
CA ALA A 15 22.17 14.89 28.53
C ALA A 15 22.56 15.74 29.75
N CYS A 16 22.57 17.07 29.61
CA CYS A 16 22.86 17.99 30.72
C CYS A 16 21.80 17.94 31.83
N LEU A 17 20.52 17.78 31.48
CA LEU A 17 19.44 17.64 32.46
C LEU A 17 19.49 16.30 33.20
N THR A 18 19.89 15.21 32.54
CA THR A 18 20.07 13.92 33.22
C THR A 18 21.29 13.86 34.14
N ALA A 19 22.32 14.67 33.88
CA ALA A 19 23.52 14.75 34.72
C ALA A 19 23.32 15.61 35.98
N ALA A 20 22.38 16.57 35.95
CA ALA A 20 22.12 17.50 37.06
C ALA A 20 20.97 17.06 37.99
N VAL A 21 20.23 16.00 37.63
CA VAL A 21 18.97 15.65 38.28
C VAL A 21 19.07 14.26 38.91
N ASP A 22 18.68 14.21 40.18
CA ASP A 22 18.64 13.01 41.03
C ASP A 22 18.01 11.80 40.29
N TRP A 23 18.59 10.61 40.46
CA TRP A 23 18.30 9.40 39.66
C TRP A 23 16.81 9.01 39.65
N ARG A 24 16.04 9.47 40.63
CA ARG A 24 14.60 9.28 40.77
C ARG A 24 13.76 10.03 39.74
N ILE A 25 14.26 11.14 39.18
CA ILE A 25 13.51 12.01 38.25
C ILE A 25 13.99 11.83 36.80
N SER A 26 15.17 11.23 36.61
CA SER A 26 15.73 10.83 35.30
C SER A 26 14.74 10.11 34.36
N PRO A 27 13.94 9.11 34.80
CA PRO A 27 13.00 8.43 33.90
C PRO A 27 11.86 9.34 33.40
N LEU A 28 11.44 10.34 34.20
CA LEU A 28 10.42 11.30 33.80
C LEU A 28 10.95 12.26 32.72
N VAL A 29 12.18 12.75 32.88
CA VAL A 29 12.83 13.61 31.88
C VAL A 29 13.04 12.86 30.56
N PHE A 30 13.45 11.58 30.64
CA PHE A 30 13.64 10.74 29.45
C PHE A 30 12.30 10.46 28.73
N GLY A 31 11.23 10.20 29.48
CA GLY A 31 9.87 10.05 28.93
C GLY A 31 9.38 11.31 28.22
N LEU A 32 9.63 12.48 28.79
CA LEU A 32 9.23 13.77 28.21
C LEU A 32 10.03 14.08 26.94
N ALA A 33 11.34 13.79 26.94
CA ALA A 33 12.19 13.91 25.77
C ALA A 33 11.71 12.97 24.63
N LEU A 34 11.39 11.71 24.94
CA LEU A 34 10.84 10.75 23.97
C LEU A 34 9.52 11.23 23.36
N LEU A 35 8.61 11.80 24.16
CA LEU A 35 7.37 12.38 23.66
C LEU A 35 7.63 13.56 22.70
N THR A 36 8.56 14.45 23.03
CA THR A 36 8.93 15.57 22.15
C THR A 36 9.63 15.13 20.87
N PHE A 37 10.43 14.06 20.91
CA PHE A 37 11.06 13.48 19.71
C PHE A 37 10.07 12.67 18.85
N SER A 38 8.99 12.14 19.43
CA SER A 38 7.98 11.36 18.70
C SER A 38 7.25 12.17 17.62
N THR A 39 7.05 13.46 17.83
CA THR A 39 6.39 14.36 16.86
C THR A 39 7.32 14.70 15.69
N LEU A 40 8.63 14.82 15.95
CA LEU A 40 9.64 14.98 14.90
C LEU A 40 9.87 13.68 14.10
N ALA A 41 9.80 12.51 14.74
CA ALA A 41 9.95 11.21 14.09
C ALA A 41 8.76 10.84 13.19
N ARG A 42 7.56 11.39 13.45
CA ARG A 42 6.33 11.14 12.68
C ARG A 42 6.34 11.71 11.25
N ARG A 43 7.38 12.46 10.87
CA ARG A 43 7.50 13.12 9.56
C ARG A 43 8.25 12.31 8.49
N LYS A 44 8.52 11.01 8.72
CA LYS A 44 8.82 10.09 7.62
C LYS A 44 7.48 9.69 6.99
N ARG A 45 7.05 10.49 6.01
CA ARG A 45 6.00 10.14 5.07
C ARG A 45 6.35 8.77 4.51
N LEU A 46 5.63 7.73 4.97
CA LEU A 46 5.72 6.40 4.39
C LEU A 46 5.45 6.58 2.90
N TRP A 47 6.41 6.23 2.06
CA TRP A 47 6.19 6.04 0.63
C TRP A 47 5.24 4.85 0.50
N PHE A 48 3.94 5.08 0.74
CA PHE A 48 2.89 4.10 0.60
C PHE A 48 2.67 3.87 -0.91
N VAL A 49 3.49 3.00 -1.47
CA VAL A 49 3.23 2.34 -2.76
C VAL A 49 2.26 1.14 -2.56
N GLY A 50 1.98 0.78 -1.30
CA GLY A 50 1.24 -0.44 -0.94
C GLY A 50 -0.26 -0.46 -1.24
N ASP A 51 -0.98 0.67 -1.20
CA ASP A 51 -2.45 0.65 -1.37
C ASP A 51 -2.87 0.30 -2.80
N VAL A 52 -2.14 0.77 -3.82
CA VAL A 52 -2.46 0.48 -5.23
C VAL A 52 -2.01 -0.94 -5.64
N GLU A 53 -0.89 -1.42 -5.09
CA GLU A 53 -0.41 -2.79 -5.28
C GLU A 53 -1.39 -3.81 -4.66
N SER A 54 -1.93 -3.46 -3.48
CA SER A 54 -2.95 -4.20 -2.76
C SER A 54 -4.23 -4.34 -3.59
N GLU A 55 -4.81 -3.24 -4.07
CA GLU A 55 -6.02 -3.28 -4.89
C GLU A 55 -5.84 -4.10 -6.17
N PHE A 56 -4.71 -3.91 -6.87
CA PHE A 56 -4.40 -4.69 -8.07
C PHE A 56 -4.35 -6.20 -7.77
N SER A 57 -3.64 -6.59 -6.71
CA SER A 57 -3.49 -8.00 -6.34
C SER A 57 -4.83 -8.66 -5.98
N ILE A 58 -5.71 -7.92 -5.29
CA ILE A 58 -7.03 -8.41 -4.89
C ILE A 58 -7.92 -8.61 -6.11
N VAL A 59 -8.00 -7.62 -7.01
CA VAL A 59 -8.84 -7.71 -8.20
C VAL A 59 -8.28 -8.74 -9.19
N ALA A 60 -6.95 -8.87 -9.29
CA ALA A 60 -6.31 -9.87 -10.13
C ALA A 60 -6.64 -11.29 -9.67
N ARG A 61 -6.56 -11.54 -8.35
CA ARG A 61 -6.95 -12.81 -7.75
C ARG A 61 -8.43 -13.12 -7.98
N ARG A 62 -9.33 -12.15 -7.77
CA ARG A 62 -10.77 -12.32 -8.04
C ARG A 62 -11.05 -12.66 -9.50
N ARG A 63 -10.33 -12.04 -10.44
CA ARG A 63 -10.43 -12.36 -11.88
C ARG A 63 -10.01 -13.80 -12.14
N GLU A 64 -8.90 -14.24 -11.55
CA GLU A 64 -8.43 -15.63 -11.69
C GLU A 64 -9.45 -16.62 -11.13
N GLU A 65 -10.02 -16.34 -9.96
CA GLU A 65 -11.07 -17.15 -9.34
C GLU A 65 -12.33 -17.21 -10.24
N ALA A 66 -12.75 -16.08 -10.82
CA ALA A 66 -13.89 -16.05 -11.75
C ALA A 66 -13.64 -16.84 -13.04
N LEU A 67 -12.41 -16.77 -13.59
CA LEU A 67 -12.03 -17.56 -14.77
C LEU A 67 -11.93 -19.06 -14.44
N ARG A 68 -11.44 -19.39 -13.24
CA ARG A 68 -11.41 -20.78 -12.75
C ARG A 68 -12.83 -21.34 -12.63
N ALA A 69 -13.74 -20.61 -11.99
CA ALA A 69 -15.15 -21.00 -11.89
C ALA A 69 -15.81 -21.20 -13.27
N LEU A 70 -15.46 -20.37 -14.25
CA LEU A 70 -15.96 -20.49 -15.63
C LEU A 70 -15.44 -21.75 -16.32
N LYS A 71 -14.15 -22.05 -16.11
CA LYS A 71 -13.56 -23.29 -16.59
C LYS A 71 -14.17 -24.51 -15.92
N ASP A 72 -14.33 -24.49 -14.60
CA ASP A 72 -14.93 -25.59 -13.83
C ASP A 72 -16.37 -25.87 -14.31
N LEU A 73 -17.14 -24.83 -14.64
CA LEU A 73 -18.47 -24.95 -15.24
C LEU A 73 -18.44 -25.61 -16.63
N GLU A 74 -17.46 -25.27 -17.46
CA GLU A 74 -17.25 -25.91 -18.77
C GLU A 74 -16.82 -27.38 -18.62
N ASP A 75 -15.92 -27.66 -17.68
CA ASP A 75 -15.45 -29.00 -17.36
C ASP A 75 -16.59 -29.88 -16.80
N ASP A 76 -17.48 -29.33 -15.96
CA ASP A 76 -18.65 -30.04 -15.41
C ASP A 76 -19.71 -30.35 -16.47
N LYS A 77 -19.90 -29.46 -17.46
CA LYS A 77 -20.72 -29.74 -18.64
C LYS A 77 -20.11 -30.87 -19.46
N LEU A 78 -18.80 -30.81 -19.74
CA LEU A 78 -18.10 -31.84 -20.52
C LEU A 78 -18.09 -33.19 -19.80
N ALA A 79 -18.02 -33.19 -18.47
CA ALA A 79 -18.12 -34.39 -17.63
C ALA A 79 -19.56 -34.93 -17.52
N GLY A 80 -20.56 -34.27 -18.08
CA GLY A 80 -21.96 -34.66 -18.02
C GLY A 80 -22.61 -34.52 -16.64
N LYS A 81 -21.96 -33.79 -15.71
CA LYS A 81 -22.49 -33.52 -14.36
C LYS A 81 -23.49 -32.39 -14.34
N LEU A 82 -23.41 -31.48 -15.32
CA LEU A 82 -24.25 -30.30 -15.42
C LEU A 82 -25.14 -30.40 -16.67
N PRO A 83 -26.48 -30.25 -16.53
CA PRO A 83 -27.37 -30.28 -17.68
C PRO A 83 -27.23 -29.00 -18.53
N ALA A 84 -27.48 -29.11 -19.83
CA ALA A 84 -27.14 -28.05 -20.80
C ALA A 84 -27.93 -26.75 -20.57
N ASP A 85 -29.17 -26.86 -20.10
CA ASP A 85 -30.04 -25.75 -19.75
C ASP A 85 -29.54 -24.95 -18.54
N GLU A 86 -28.96 -25.63 -17.55
CA GLU A 86 -28.35 -24.97 -16.38
C GLU A 86 -27.02 -24.30 -16.75
N PHE A 87 -26.22 -24.94 -17.60
CA PHE A 87 -24.99 -24.34 -18.15
C PHE A 87 -25.28 -23.04 -18.91
N ASP A 88 -26.27 -23.05 -19.81
CA ASP A 88 -26.61 -21.88 -20.64
C ASP A 88 -27.18 -20.72 -19.81
N ARG A 89 -27.78 -21.01 -18.64
CA ARG A 89 -28.23 -19.99 -17.68
C ARG A 89 -27.09 -19.38 -16.88
N LEU A 90 -26.13 -20.21 -16.43
CA LEU A 90 -25.07 -19.77 -15.53
C LEU A 90 -23.89 -19.13 -16.26
N ARG A 91 -23.53 -19.62 -17.45
CA ARG A 91 -22.39 -19.15 -18.23
C ARG A 91 -22.39 -17.63 -18.49
N PRO A 92 -23.52 -16.99 -18.89
CA PRO A 92 -23.54 -15.55 -19.12
C PRO A 92 -23.18 -14.73 -17.88
N SER A 93 -23.64 -15.16 -16.70
CA SER A 93 -23.35 -14.51 -15.42
C SER A 93 -21.84 -14.53 -15.12
N TYR A 94 -21.22 -15.71 -15.17
CA TYR A 94 -19.77 -15.82 -14.92
C TYR A 94 -18.94 -15.08 -15.96
N LEU A 95 -19.33 -15.11 -17.24
CA LEU A 95 -18.69 -14.32 -18.30
C LEU A 95 -18.80 -12.82 -18.04
N GLN A 96 -19.96 -12.34 -17.58
CA GLN A 96 -20.16 -10.94 -17.25
C GLN A 96 -19.25 -10.52 -16.08
N THR A 97 -19.22 -11.31 -15.01
CA THR A 97 -18.34 -11.04 -13.86
C THR A 97 -16.86 -11.00 -14.27
N ALA A 98 -16.41 -11.92 -15.13
CA ALA A 98 -15.03 -11.93 -15.63
C ALA A 98 -14.70 -10.67 -16.46
N LYS A 99 -15.65 -10.19 -17.28
CA LYS A 99 -15.51 -8.94 -18.05
C LYS A 99 -15.43 -7.72 -17.13
N GLU A 100 -16.30 -7.64 -16.13
CA GLU A 100 -16.32 -6.55 -15.16
C GLU A 100 -15.00 -6.47 -14.38
N LEU A 101 -14.48 -7.61 -13.90
CA LEU A 101 -13.20 -7.68 -13.20
C LEU A 101 -12.01 -7.31 -14.10
N THR A 102 -12.07 -7.68 -15.38
CA THR A 102 -11.05 -7.28 -16.36
C THR A 102 -11.07 -5.75 -16.56
N ALA A 103 -12.24 -5.15 -16.74
CA ALA A 103 -12.36 -3.70 -16.87
C ALA A 103 -11.90 -2.95 -15.59
N GLN A 104 -12.07 -3.54 -14.42
CA GLN A 104 -11.53 -2.98 -13.16
C GLN A 104 -10.00 -3.04 -13.13
N LEU A 105 -9.40 -4.14 -13.57
CA LEU A 105 -7.93 -4.26 -13.67
C LEU A 105 -7.34 -3.26 -14.65
N ASP A 106 -7.98 -3.06 -15.80
CA ASP A 106 -7.52 -2.12 -16.81
C ASP A 106 -7.48 -0.69 -16.22
N LYS A 107 -8.54 -0.28 -15.51
CA LYS A 107 -8.58 1.01 -14.80
C LYS A 107 -7.49 1.14 -13.74
N ILE A 108 -7.21 0.08 -12.98
CA ILE A 108 -6.14 0.09 -11.99
C ILE A 108 -4.78 0.22 -12.68
N ASN A 109 -4.57 -0.49 -13.79
CA ASN A 109 -3.33 -0.45 -14.54
C ASN A 109 -3.08 0.95 -15.15
N GLU A 110 -4.11 1.58 -15.71
CA GLU A 110 -4.06 2.97 -16.17
C GLU A 110 -3.61 3.93 -15.06
N ARG A 111 -4.15 3.76 -13.84
CA ARG A 111 -3.74 4.55 -12.67
C ARG A 111 -2.27 4.30 -12.30
N ARG A 112 -1.81 3.06 -12.34
CA ARG A 112 -0.40 2.70 -12.07
C ARG A 112 0.54 3.35 -13.09
N VAL A 113 0.20 3.28 -14.38
CA VAL A 113 0.98 3.91 -15.45
C VAL A 113 1.03 5.42 -15.28
N ALA A 114 -0.11 6.06 -14.99
CA ALA A 114 -0.16 7.50 -14.75
C ALA A 114 0.65 7.91 -13.51
N ALA A 115 0.58 7.15 -12.42
CA ALA A 115 1.37 7.39 -11.22
C ALA A 115 2.87 7.26 -11.49
N ARG A 116 3.29 6.23 -12.26
CA ARG A 116 4.69 6.03 -12.63
C ARG A 116 5.22 7.19 -13.48
N ARG A 117 4.46 7.65 -14.47
CA ARG A 117 4.84 8.83 -15.27
C ARG A 117 5.07 10.07 -14.41
N ARG A 118 4.20 10.34 -13.43
CA ARG A 118 4.38 11.47 -12.50
C ARG A 118 5.68 11.35 -11.69
N ILE A 119 5.98 10.17 -11.19
CA ILE A 119 7.22 9.91 -10.44
C ILE A 119 8.45 10.10 -11.34
N ASP A 120 8.41 9.61 -12.58
CA ASP A 120 9.50 9.76 -13.54
C ASP A 120 9.74 11.25 -13.89
N GLU A 121 8.67 12.02 -14.07
CA GLU A 121 8.74 13.48 -14.29
C GLU A 121 9.31 14.23 -13.06
N ASP A 122 8.87 13.89 -11.85
CA ASP A 122 9.37 14.48 -10.61
C ASP A 122 10.85 14.15 -10.38
N LEU A 123 11.27 12.92 -10.67
CA LEU A 123 12.68 12.50 -10.60
C LEU A 123 13.54 13.24 -11.64
N ALA A 124 13.05 13.42 -12.86
CA ALA A 124 13.75 14.18 -13.90
C ALA A 124 13.92 15.65 -13.51
N ARG A 125 12.89 16.28 -12.93
CA ARG A 125 12.96 17.66 -12.42
C ARG A 125 13.94 17.79 -11.26
N SER A 126 13.94 16.85 -10.31
CA SER A 126 14.87 16.86 -9.19
C SER A 126 16.33 16.76 -9.63
N LYS A 127 16.62 15.93 -10.64
CA LYS A 127 17.98 15.77 -11.20
C LYS A 127 18.45 16.98 -12.00
N ALA A 128 17.54 17.81 -12.51
CA ALA A 128 17.87 19.02 -13.25
C ALA A 128 18.12 20.24 -12.34
N GLN A 129 17.80 20.14 -11.05
CA GLN A 129 18.00 21.20 -10.05
C GLN A 129 19.25 20.97 -9.18
N GLU A 130 19.86 19.79 -9.23
CA GLU A 130 21.21 19.50 -8.71
C GLU A 130 22.28 19.88 -9.74
#